data_AF-A0A645JI25-F1
#
_entry.id   AF-A0A645JI25-F1
#
_cell.length_a   1.000
_cell.length_b   1.000
_cell.length_c   1.000
_cell.angle_alpha   90.00
_cell.angle_beta   90.00
_cell.angle_gamma   90.00
#
_symmetry.space_group_name_H-M   'P 1'
#
loop_
_entity.id
_entity.type
_entity.pdbx_description
1 polymer ?
#
loop_
_entity_poly.entity_id
_entity_poly.type
_entity_poly.pdbx_seq_one_letter_code
_entity_poly.pdbx_strand_id
1 'polypeptide(L)'
;MLKDAKLGALALRKFLGRYTADGEPVWSEGELLVESVHRFKGQSAMGVVLAEVDFEQLDEAACRRLFVGMTRAQLALEVVVSRGAEAALSRVLA
;
A
#
# COMPACT_ATOMS: atom_id res chain seq x y z
N MET A 1 -6.82 6.36 0.29
CA MET A 1 -5.93 6.32 1.47
C MET A 1 -6.73 6.52 2.74
N LEU A 2 -6.48 5.66 3.75
CA LEU A 2 -7.19 5.69 5.03
C LEU A 2 -7.23 7.10 5.61
N LYS A 3 -8.42 7.55 6.01
CA LYS A 3 -8.63 8.88 6.60
C LYS A 3 -8.34 8.88 8.11
N ASP A 4 -8.71 7.81 8.80
CA ASP A 4 -8.61 7.70 10.25
C ASP A 4 -7.17 7.72 10.75
N ALA A 5 -6.93 8.18 11.98
CA ALA A 5 -5.59 8.26 12.57
C ALA A 5 -5.09 6.93 13.17
N LYS A 6 -5.97 5.92 13.25
CA LYS A 6 -5.69 4.61 13.87
C LYS A 6 -6.29 3.47 13.06
N LEU A 7 -5.73 2.28 13.21
CA LEU A 7 -6.33 1.02 12.76
C LEU A 7 -6.38 0.07 13.95
N GLY A 8 -7.59 -0.17 14.48
CA GLY A 8 -7.74 -0.83 15.77
C GLY A 8 -7.06 -0.04 16.88
N ALA A 9 -6.18 -0.69 17.64
CA ALA A 9 -5.40 -0.06 18.70
C ALA A 9 -4.16 0.70 18.19
N LEU A 10 -3.72 0.44 16.95
CA LEU A 10 -2.46 0.93 16.41
C LEU A 10 -2.60 2.34 15.83
N ALA A 11 -1.67 3.23 16.17
CA ALA A 11 -1.61 4.57 15.58
C ALA A 11 -0.92 4.56 14.21
N LEU A 12 -1.46 5.32 13.25
CA LEU A 12 -0.95 5.37 11.88
C LEU A 12 0.11 6.44 11.71
N ARG A 13 1.27 6.05 11.18
CA ARG A 13 2.32 6.95 10.69
C ARG A 13 2.08 7.25 9.22
N LYS A 14 1.76 8.51 8.91
CA LYS A 14 1.40 9.00 7.58
C LYS A 14 2.20 10.22 7.22
N PHE A 15 2.46 10.39 5.94
CA PHE A 15 3.03 11.63 5.43
C PHE A 15 2.04 12.77 5.56
N LEU A 16 2.50 13.89 6.12
CA LEU A 16 1.67 15.07 6.39
C LEU A 16 1.57 16.04 5.21
N GLY A 17 1.98 15.62 4.01
CA GLY A 17 1.88 16.45 2.79
C GLY A 17 2.91 17.59 2.72
N ARG A 18 3.89 17.62 3.63
CA ARG A 18 4.88 18.70 3.72
C ARG A 18 6.27 18.16 3.99
N TYR A 19 7.26 18.95 3.62
CA TYR A 19 8.68 18.66 3.81
C TYR A 19 9.28 19.67 4.79
N THR A 20 10.35 19.26 5.50
CA THR A 20 11.16 20.17 6.29
C THR A 20 11.98 21.09 5.38
N ALA A 21 12.65 22.09 5.95
CA ALA A 21 13.55 22.97 5.20
C ALA A 21 14.70 22.19 4.52
N ASP A 22 15.10 21.07 5.11
CA ASP A 22 16.16 20.18 4.61
C ASP A 22 15.65 19.19 3.55
N GLY A 23 14.36 19.23 3.19
CA GLY A 23 13.75 18.37 2.18
C GLY A 23 13.27 17.01 2.70
N GLU A 24 13.31 16.77 4.00
CA GLU A 24 12.85 15.52 4.60
C GLU A 24 11.32 15.48 4.71
N PRO A 25 10.66 14.36 4.38
CA PRO A 25 9.20 14.24 4.52
C PRO A 25 8.78 14.29 5.98
N VAL A 26 7.77 15.10 6.30
CA VAL A 26 7.21 15.18 7.66
C VAL A 26 6.12 14.13 7.84
N TRP A 27 6.17 13.41 8.97
CA TRP A 27 5.26 12.31 9.28
C TRP A 27 4.44 12.57 10.55
N SER A 28 3.26 11.97 10.65
CA SER A 28 2.55 11.83 11.93
C SER A 28 3.25 10.82 12.82
N GLU A 29 3.01 10.93 14.12
CA GLU A 29 3.37 9.88 15.07
C GLU A 29 2.51 8.64 14.85
N GLY A 30 3.11 7.46 15.01
CA GLY A 30 2.44 6.18 14.86
C GLY A 30 3.44 5.04 14.60
N GLU A 31 2.99 3.83 14.88
CA GLU A 31 3.77 2.61 14.68
C GLU A 31 3.47 1.94 13.34
N LEU A 32 2.24 2.09 12.84
CA LEU A 32 1.82 1.47 11.59
C LEU A 32 2.01 2.45 10.42
N LEU A 33 3.04 2.22 9.62
CA LEU A 33 3.30 3.02 8.42
C LEU A 33 2.19 2.78 7.37
N VAL A 34 1.58 3.86 6.90
CA VAL A 34 0.63 3.82 5.78
C VAL A 34 1.18 4.66 4.65
N GLU A 35 1.47 4.00 3.54
CA GLU A 35 2.09 4.64 2.39
C GLU A 35 1.53 4.15 1.04
N SER A 36 1.58 5.02 0.03
CA SER A 36 1.21 4.65 -1.34
C SER A 36 2.35 3.85 -1.97
N VAL A 37 2.01 2.90 -2.84
CA VAL A 37 3.00 2.09 -3.56
C VAL A 37 4.05 2.94 -4.28
N HIS A 38 3.65 4.09 -4.82
CA HIS A 38 4.55 4.99 -5.55
C HIS A 38 5.59 5.63 -4.64
N ARG A 39 5.20 6.11 -3.45
CA ARG A 39 6.13 6.73 -2.50
C ARG A 39 6.93 5.73 -1.68
N PHE A 40 6.40 4.52 -1.50
CA PHE A 40 7.11 3.42 -0.85
C PHE A 40 8.04 2.66 -1.81
N LYS A 41 8.03 2.97 -3.11
CA LYS A 41 8.92 2.36 -4.10
C LYS A 41 10.38 2.60 -3.71
N GLY A 42 11.19 1.55 -3.73
CA GLY A 42 12.60 1.58 -3.32
C GLY A 42 12.83 1.25 -1.84
N GLN A 43 11.76 1.21 -1.05
CA GLN A 43 11.79 0.76 0.34
C GLN A 43 11.21 -0.66 0.45
N SER A 44 11.38 -1.29 1.62
CA SER A 44 10.80 -2.60 1.92
C SER A 44 10.51 -2.73 3.42
N ALA A 45 9.65 -3.68 3.79
CA ALA A 45 9.28 -3.97 5.17
C ALA A 45 9.16 -5.48 5.40
N MET A 46 9.27 -5.91 6.66
CA MET A 46 9.12 -7.33 7.04
C MET A 46 7.75 -7.87 6.63
N GLY A 47 6.68 -7.12 6.96
CA GLY A 47 5.30 -7.43 6.57
C GLY A 47 4.67 -6.27 5.82
N VAL A 48 3.89 -6.57 4.78
CA VAL A 48 3.12 -5.56 4.04
C VAL A 48 1.67 -6.03 3.91
N VAL A 49 0.74 -5.13 4.22
CA VAL A 49 -0.67 -5.27 3.84
C VAL A 49 -0.93 -4.35 2.67
N LEU A 50 -1.10 -4.91 1.48
CA LEU A 50 -1.46 -4.16 0.28
C LEU A 50 -2.97 -4.01 0.25
N ALA A 51 -3.46 -2.81 0.56
CA ALA A 51 -4.88 -2.48 0.62
C ALA A 51 -5.30 -1.57 -0.55
N GLU A 52 -6.62 -1.29 -0.61
CA GLU A 52 -7.22 -0.50 -1.69
C GLU A 52 -6.92 -1.09 -3.09
N VAL A 53 -6.76 -2.41 -3.19
CA VAL A 53 -6.54 -3.10 -4.45
C VAL A 53 -7.88 -3.31 -5.14
N ASP A 54 -8.22 -2.36 -6.01
CA ASP A 54 -9.48 -2.33 -6.73
C ASP A 54 -9.26 -1.94 -8.20
N PHE A 55 -9.68 -2.82 -9.11
CA PHE A 55 -9.63 -2.64 -10.56
C PHE A 55 -10.65 -3.55 -11.24
N GLU A 56 -11.21 -3.10 -12.36
CA GLU A 56 -12.18 -3.88 -13.14
C GLU A 56 -11.51 -4.97 -13.99
N GLN A 57 -10.28 -4.72 -14.44
CA GLN A 57 -9.48 -5.59 -15.29
C GLN A 57 -8.03 -5.56 -14.84
N LEU A 58 -7.33 -6.68 -14.97
CA LEU A 58 -5.90 -6.78 -14.70
C LEU A 58 -5.11 -6.26 -15.91
N ASP A 59 -5.15 -4.94 -16.13
CA ASP A 59 -4.40 -4.27 -17.18
C ASP A 59 -2.91 -4.11 -16.83
N GLU A 60 -2.12 -3.62 -17.78
CA GLU A 60 -0.67 -3.46 -17.59
C GLU A 60 -0.32 -2.51 -16.42
N ALA A 61 -1.15 -1.49 -16.18
CA ALA A 61 -0.94 -0.54 -15.09
C ALA A 61 -1.26 -1.15 -13.73
N ALA A 62 -2.29 -1.99 -13.63
CA ALA A 62 -2.64 -2.77 -12.46
C ALA A 62 -1.54 -3.80 -12.17
N CYS A 63 -1.07 -4.54 -13.19
CA CYS A 63 0.05 -5.48 -13.08
C CYS A 63 1.30 -4.81 -12.51
N ARG A 64 1.72 -3.66 -13.05
CA ARG A 64 2.90 -2.92 -12.54
C ARG A 64 2.72 -2.46 -11.10
N ARG A 65 1.53 -1.96 -10.73
CA ARG A 65 1.25 -1.51 -9.35
C ARG A 65 1.26 -2.68 -8.37
N LEU A 66 0.64 -3.80 -8.72
CA LEU A 66 0.68 -5.04 -7.94
C LEU A 66 2.11 -5.53 -7.79
N PHE A 67 2.87 -5.66 -8.88
CA PHE A 67 4.25 -6.09 -8.82
C PHE A 67 5.10 -5.21 -7.90
N VAL A 68 5.02 -3.88 -8.07
CA VAL A 68 5.77 -2.96 -7.20
C VAL A 68 5.34 -3.10 -5.75
N GLY A 69 4.04 -3.20 -5.45
CA GLY A 69 3.52 -3.31 -4.09
C GLY A 69 3.86 -4.65 -3.40
N MET A 70 3.65 -5.76 -4.11
CA MET A 70 3.89 -7.12 -3.61
C MET A 70 5.38 -7.35 -3.29
N THR A 71 6.28 -6.81 -4.13
CA THR A 71 7.74 -6.92 -3.93
C THR A 71 8.29 -5.97 -2.86
N ARG A 72 7.46 -5.31 -2.06
CA ARG A 72 7.90 -4.53 -0.89
C ARG A 72 7.94 -5.36 0.39
N ALA A 73 7.27 -6.51 0.41
CA ALA A 73 7.30 -7.45 1.53
C ALA A 73 8.57 -8.30 1.49
N GLN A 74 9.24 -8.44 2.62
CA GLN A 74 10.41 -9.31 2.77
C GLN A 74 10.05 -10.70 3.31
N LEU A 75 9.08 -10.78 4.22
CA LEU A 75 8.70 -12.04 4.88
C LEU A 75 7.23 -12.39 4.67
N ALA A 76 6.31 -11.43 4.87
CA ALA A 76 4.87 -11.69 4.80
C ALA A 76 4.14 -10.62 3.98
N LEU A 77 3.20 -11.07 3.14
CA LEU A 77 2.37 -10.21 2.30
C LEU A 77 0.92 -10.64 2.42
N GLU A 78 0.07 -9.69 2.80
CA GLU A 78 -1.38 -9.83 2.71
C GLU A 78 -1.91 -8.85 1.65
N VAL A 79 -2.80 -9.31 0.77
CA VAL A 79 -3.40 -8.47 -0.27
C VAL A 79 -4.90 -8.40 -0.06
N VAL A 80 -5.39 -7.22 0.29
CA VAL A 80 -6.82 -6.96 0.49
C VAL A 80 -7.40 -6.40 -0.80
N VAL A 81 -8.16 -7.24 -1.50
CA VAL A 81 -8.79 -6.93 -2.78
C VAL A 81 -10.29 -6.68 -2.64
N SER A 82 -10.83 -5.85 -3.53
CA SER A 82 -12.29 -5.78 -3.71
C SER A 82 -12.82 -7.07 -4.35
N ARG A 83 -14.13 -7.32 -4.23
CA ARG A 83 -14.79 -8.45 -4.94
C ARG A 83 -14.66 -8.33 -6.46
N GLY A 84 -14.64 -7.12 -7.00
CA GLY A 84 -14.46 -6.87 -8.43
C GLY A 84 -13.04 -7.25 -8.89
N ALA A 85 -12.04 -6.82 -8.14
CA ALA A 85 -10.64 -7.18 -8.39
C ALA A 85 -10.38 -8.68 -8.22
N GLU A 86 -11.00 -9.33 -7.22
CA GLU A 86 -10.99 -10.79 -7.05
C GLU A 86 -11.48 -11.49 -8.33
N ALA A 87 -12.66 -11.10 -8.84
CA ALA A 87 -13.21 -11.67 -10.07
C ALA A 87 -12.31 -11.41 -11.29
N ALA A 88 -11.70 -10.23 -11.40
CA ALA A 88 -10.75 -9.91 -12.45
C ALA A 88 -9.49 -10.79 -12.40
N LEU A 89 -8.94 -11.02 -11.21
CA LEU A 89 -7.80 -11.92 -10.99
C LEU A 89 -8.16 -13.37 -11.33
N SER A 90 -9.30 -13.86 -10.87
CA SER A 90 -9.73 -15.25 -11.13
C SER A 90 -9.87 -15.57 -12.62
N ARG A 91 -10.28 -14.60 -13.45
CA ARG A 91 -10.37 -14.80 -14.92
C ARG A 91 -9.02 -15.02 -15.60
N VAL A 92 -7.93 -14.51 -15.02
CA VAL A 92 -6.58 -14.57 -15.60
C VAL A 92 -5.77 -15.75 -15.03
N LEU A 93 -6.10 -16.19 -13.81
CA LEU A 93 -5.40 -17.27 -13.11
C LEU A 93 -6.01 -18.67 -13.29
N ALA A 94 -7.21 -18.75 -13.88
CA ALA A 94 -7.87 -20.01 -14.25
C ALA A 94 -7.35 -20.54 -15.59
#